data_AF-F6B5X7-F1
#
_entry.id   AF-F6B5X7-F1
#
_cell.length_a   1.000
_cell.length_b   1.000
_cell.length_c   1.000
_cell.angle_alpha   90.00
_cell.angle_beta   90.00
_cell.angle_gamma   90.00
#
_symmetry.space_group_name_H-M   'P 1'
#
loop_
_entity.id
_entity.type
_entity.pdbx_description
1 polymer ?
#
loop_
_entity_poly.entity_id
_entity_poly.type
_entity_poly.pdbx_seq_one_letter_code
_entity_poly.pdbx_strand_id
1 'polypeptide(L)' 'MEEYLRSRVPWSTEPSLETKANEVGIDFDELIEGIKNNRSDEEMAKQFGVTPKTIGYLKEHFWTKGIGSIMGQD' A
#
# COMPACT_ATOMS: atom_id res chain seq x y z
N MET A 1 8.50 -8.58 -31.28
CA MET A 1 9.01 -8.49 -29.91
C MET A 1 7.79 -8.53 -29.02
N GLU A 2 7.35 -9.75 -28.71
CA GLU A 2 6.09 -10.03 -28.03
C GLU A 2 6.20 -9.56 -26.58
N GLU A 3 5.51 -8.46 -26.29
CA GLU A 3 5.36 -7.93 -24.96
C GLU A 3 4.48 -8.88 -24.15
N TYR A 4 5.06 -9.39 -23.07
CA TYR A 4 4.52 -10.43 -22.22
C TYR A 4 3.18 -9.99 -21.60
N LEU A 5 2.07 -10.35 -22.26
CA LEU A 5 0.78 -10.59 -21.62
C LEU A 5 0.92 -11.76 -20.64
N ARG A 6 1.54 -11.54 -19.47
CA ARG A 6 1.40 -12.45 -18.33
C ARG A 6 -0.03 -12.27 -17.80
N SER A 7 -0.93 -13.08 -18.34
CA SER A 7 -2.03 -13.75 -17.65
C SER A 7 -2.63 -12.97 -16.46
N ARG A 8 -3.44 -11.95 -16.74
CA ARG A 8 -4.32 -11.34 -15.73
C ARG A 8 -5.51 -12.28 -15.51
N VAL A 9 -5.35 -13.24 -14.60
CA VAL A 9 -6.51 -13.90 -14.00
C VAL A 9 -7.38 -12.81 -13.34
N PRO A 10 -8.68 -12.71 -13.68
CA PRO A 10 -9.53 -11.54 -13.37
C PRO A 10 -9.99 -11.44 -11.91
N TRP A 11 -9.34 -12.14 -10.99
CA TRP A 11 -9.70 -12.22 -9.57
C TRP A 11 -8.65 -11.62 -8.62
N SER A 12 -7.58 -10.99 -9.15
CA SER A 12 -6.59 -10.25 -8.35
C SER A 12 -6.32 -8.87 -8.96
N THR A 13 -7.40 -8.18 -9.31
CA THR A 13 -7.40 -6.84 -9.93
C THR A 13 -7.51 -5.71 -8.90
N GLU A 14 -7.49 -6.01 -7.60
CA GLU A 14 -7.35 -4.96 -6.59
C GLU A 14 -5.92 -4.39 -6.65
N PRO A 15 -5.76 -3.06 -6.80
CA PRO A 15 -4.43 -2.46 -6.87
C PRO A 15 -3.66 -2.75 -5.58
N SER A 16 -2.39 -3.12 -5.71
CA SER A 16 -1.50 -3.34 -4.57
C SER A 16 -1.41 -2.08 -3.70
N LEU A 17 -1.03 -2.23 -2.43
CA LEU A 17 -0.82 -1.09 -1.53
C LEU A 17 0.15 -0.06 -2.14
N GLU A 18 1.21 -0.53 -2.79
CA GLU A 18 2.18 0.29 -3.52
C GLU A 18 1.51 1.09 -4.66
N THR A 19 0.62 0.46 -5.43
CA THR A 19 -0.13 1.16 -6.49
C THR A 19 -1.00 2.26 -5.89
N LYS A 20 -1.74 1.95 -4.81
CA LYS A 20 -2.61 2.91 -4.12
C LYS A 20 -1.85 4.07 -3.49
N ALA A 21 -0.67 3.80 -2.93
CA ALA A 21 0.21 4.82 -2.37
C ALA A 21 0.74 5.76 -3.47
N ASN A 22 1.22 5.19 -4.58
CA ASN A 22 1.68 5.96 -5.74
C ASN A 22 0.56 6.81 -6.37
N GLU A 23 -0.68 6.30 -6.43
CA GLU A 23 -1.84 7.06 -6.95
C GLU A 23 -2.09 8.37 -6.20
N VAL A 24 -1.77 8.42 -4.89
CA VAL A 24 -1.93 9.61 -4.06
C VAL A 24 -0.61 10.36 -3.83
N GLY A 25 0.46 9.95 -4.51
CA GLY A 25 1.78 10.58 -4.41
C GLY A 25 2.54 10.28 -3.11
N ILE A 26 2.19 9.20 -2.42
CA ILE A 26 2.90 8.73 -1.23
C ILE A 26 3.99 7.75 -1.66
N ASP A 27 5.20 7.99 -1.15
CA ASP A 27 6.30 7.04 -1.29
C ASP A 27 6.03 5.78 -0.44
N PHE A 28 6.04 4.62 -1.10
CA PHE A 28 5.69 3.35 -0.45
C PHE A 28 6.70 2.96 0.64
N ASP A 29 8.00 3.17 0.40
CA ASP A 29 9.04 2.84 1.38
C ASP A 29 8.88 3.71 2.63
N GLU A 30 8.71 5.02 2.46
CA GLU A 30 8.44 5.95 3.57
C GLU A 30 7.14 5.61 4.33
N LEU A 31 6.10 5.16 3.63
CA LEU A 31 4.86 4.70 4.26
C LEU A 31 5.12 3.47 5.13
N ILE A 32 5.83 2.47 4.62
CA ILE A 32 6.19 1.26 5.38
C ILE A 32 7.08 1.60 6.58
N GLU A 33 8.04 2.50 6.41
CA GLU A 33 8.85 3.01 7.53
C GLU A 33 8.01 3.74 8.58
N GLY A 34 7.04 4.54 8.15
CA GLY A 34 6.09 5.21 9.04
C GLY A 34 5.25 4.23 9.83
N ILE A 35 4.76 3.16 9.18
CA ILE A 35 4.02 2.07 9.82
C ILE A 35 4.91 1.30 10.80
N LYS A 36 6.12 0.94 10.40
CA LYS A 36 7.10 0.20 11.20
C LYS A 36 7.52 0.96 12.47
N ASN A 37 7.70 2.27 12.34
CA ASN A 37 8.02 3.16 13.46
C ASN A 37 6.80 3.58 14.29
N ASN A 38 5.61 3.03 13.99
CA ASN A 38 4.35 3.37 14.64
C ASN A 38 4.07 4.89 14.66
N ARG A 39 4.41 5.58 13.56
CA ARG A 39 4.12 7.01 13.41
C ARG A 39 2.59 7.23 13.40
N SER A 40 2.18 8.37 13.92
CA SER A 40 0.77 8.79 13.91
C SER A 40 0.31 9.13 12.50
N ASP A 41 -0.95 8.85 12.19
CA ASP A 41 -1.54 9.09 10.88
C ASP A 41 -1.50 10.58 10.49
N GLU A 42 -1.62 11.47 11.47
CA GLU A 42 -1.52 12.92 11.26
C GLU A 42 -0.11 13.39 10.88
N GLU A 43 0.93 12.79 11.47
CA GLU A 43 2.32 13.14 11.18
C GLU A 43 2.70 12.66 9.78
N MET A 44 2.33 11.42 9.45
CA MET A 44 2.49 10.88 8.09
C MET A 44 1.71 11.69 7.07
N ALA A 45 0.46 12.05 7.37
CA ALA A 45 -0.36 12.85 6.48
C ALA A 45 0.25 14.22 6.17
N LYS A 46 0.79 14.90 7.19
CA LYS A 46 1.53 16.16 6.99
C LYS A 46 2.80 15.96 6.17
N GLN A 47 3.56 14.89 6.45
CA GLN A 47 4.80 14.59 5.73
C GLN A 47 4.54 14.33 4.24
N PHE A 48 3.48 13.58 3.93
CA PHE A 48 3.13 13.22 2.55
C PHE A 48 2.19 14.22 1.86
N GLY A 49 1.69 15.24 2.58
CA GLY A 49 0.73 16.20 2.04
C GLY A 49 -0.65 15.61 1.73
N VAL A 50 -1.03 14.50 2.37
CA VAL A 50 -2.32 13.83 2.20
C VAL A 50 -3.20 14.00 3.43
N THR A 51 -4.42 13.47 3.40
CA THR A 51 -5.28 13.48 4.59
C THR A 51 -4.91 12.36 5.57
N PRO A 52 -5.06 12.55 6.89
CA PRO A 52 -4.90 11.48 7.88
C PRO A 52 -5.78 10.26 7.59
N LYS A 53 -6.96 10.51 7.00
CA LYS A 53 -7.89 9.47 6.56
C LYS A 53 -7.30 8.60 5.45
N THR A 54 -6.58 9.18 4.51
CA THR A 54 -5.86 8.45 3.44
C THR A 54 -4.83 7.48 4.04
N ILE A 55 -4.05 7.96 5.01
CA ILE A 55 -3.06 7.14 5.72
C ILE A 55 -3.72 6.01 6.51
N GLY A 56 -4.82 6.31 7.20
CA GLY A 56 -5.63 5.30 7.90
C GLY A 56 -6.10 4.19 6.96
N TYR A 57 -6.63 4.53 5.79
CA TYR A 57 -7.06 3.54 4.79
C TYR A 57 -5.90 2.71 4.24
N LEU A 58 -4.74 3.32 3.97
CA LEU A 58 -3.55 2.60 3.50
C LEU A 58 -3.01 1.64 4.55
N LYS A 59 -2.97 2.07 5.82
CA LYS A 59 -2.63 1.21 6.96
C LYS A 59 -3.61 0.06 7.09
N GLU A 60 -4.90 0.33 7.11
CA GLU A 60 -5.94 -0.72 7.17
C GLU A 60 -5.78 -1.71 6.01
N HIS A 61 -5.55 -1.23 4.80
CA HIS A 61 -5.28 -2.07 3.63
C HIS A 61 -4.01 -2.91 3.81
N PHE A 62 -2.94 -2.35 4.39
CA PHE A 62 -1.72 -3.08 4.75
C PHE A 62 -2.00 -4.19 5.77
N TRP A 63 -2.75 -3.92 6.84
CA TRP A 63 -3.05 -4.94 7.87
C TRP A 63 -4.00 -6.03 7.35
N THR A 64 -4.99 -5.66 6.54
CA THR A 64 -6.01 -6.58 6.03
C THR A 64 -5.53 -7.40 4.83
N LYS A 65 -4.70 -6.82 3.94
CA LYS A 65 -4.24 -7.46 2.69
C LYS A 65 -2.73 -7.70 2.66
N GLY A 66 -1.93 -6.81 3.26
CA GLY A 66 -0.47 -6.87 3.24
C GLY A 66 0.15 -7.93 4.16
N ILE A 67 -0.42 -8.18 5.35
CA ILE A 67 0.05 -9.29 6.21
C ILE A 67 -0.53 -10.64 5.78
N GLY A 68 -1.78 -10.67 5.30
CA GLY A 68 -2.44 -11.89 4.82
C GLY A 68 -1.80 -12.52 3.57
N SER A 69 -1.05 -11.74 2.79
CA SER A 69 -0.33 -12.26 1.62
C SER A 69 1.06 -12.82 1.96
N ILE A 70 1.63 -12.52 3.12
CA ILE A 70 2.96 -12.99 3.55
C ILE A 70 2.86 -14.08 4.65
N MET A 71 1.79 -14.11 5.45
CA MET A 71 1.58 -15.10 6.52
C MET A 71 0.99 -16.44 6.02
N GLY A 72 1.23 -16.80 4.75
CA GLY A 72 0.62 -17.97 4.11
C GLY A 72 1.35 -18.51 2.88
N GLN A 73 2.66 -18.29 2.75
CA GLN A 73 3.48 -19.19 1.93
C GLN A 73 4.26 -20.11 2.87
N ASP A 74 3.74 -21.33 2.97
CA ASP A 74 4.35 -22.62 3.36
C ASP A 74 5.52 -22.60 4.36
#